data_AF-A0A6B3F5L5-F1
#
_entry.id   AF-A0A6B3F5L5-F1
#
_cell.length_a   1.000
_cell.length_b   1.000
_cell.length_c   1.000
_cell.angle_alpha   90.00
_cell.angle_beta   90.00
_cell.angle_gamma   90.00
#
_symmetry.space_group_name_H-M   'P 1'
#
loop_
_entity.id
_entity.type
_entity.pdbx_description
1 polymer ?
#
loop_
_entity_poly.entity_id
_entity_poly.type
_entity_poly.pdbx_seq_one_letter_code
_entity_poly.pdbx_strand_id
1 'polypeptide(L)'
;EYRVYQGGTKAATVTGTSATVSGLSPATAYSFQVSAANASGESAKSAALKVTTAAGGDNGGGTSGQLPAHALVGYLHASFANGSGYTRMADVPDSWDVI
;
A
#
# COMPACT_ATOMS: atom_id res chain seq x y z
N GLU A 1 14.30 14.77 -25.57
CA GLU A 1 13.37 14.68 -24.42
C GLU A 1 12.27 13.69 -24.72
N TYR A 2 11.57 13.19 -23.71
CA TYR A 2 10.39 12.35 -23.86
C TYR A 2 9.16 13.06 -23.31
N ARG A 3 8.03 12.93 -23.99
CA ARG A 3 6.73 13.44 -23.55
C ARG A 3 5.87 12.25 -23.17
N VAL A 4 5.33 12.29 -21.95
CA VAL A 4 4.40 11.27 -21.45
C VAL A 4 2.98 11.82 -21.55
N TYR A 5 2.08 11.03 -22.10
CA TYR A 5 0.68 11.37 -22.29
C TYR A 5 -0.20 10.47 -21.42
N GLN A 6 -1.22 11.05 -20.79
CA GLN A 6 -2.30 10.34 -20.09
C GLN A 6 -3.61 10.63 -20.81
N GLY A 7 -4.27 9.60 -21.33
CA GLY A 7 -5.54 9.75 -22.06
C GLY A 7 -5.41 10.70 -23.27
N GLY A 8 -4.23 10.76 -23.90
CA GLY A 8 -3.94 11.65 -25.02
C GLY A 8 -3.44 13.05 -24.65
N THR A 9 -3.60 13.49 -23.40
CA THR A 9 -3.13 14.80 -22.89
C THR A 9 -1.72 14.68 -22.33
N LYS A 10 -0.85 15.67 -22.57
CA LYS A 10 0.53 15.64 -22.09
C LYS A 10 0.55 15.78 -20.56
N ALA A 11 1.03 14.74 -19.88
CA ALA A 11 1.14 14.69 -18.42
C ALA A 11 2.52 15.11 -17.91
N ALA A 12 3.60 14.81 -18.67
CA ALA A 12 4.96 15.17 -18.28
C ALA A 12 5.88 15.37 -19.49
N THR A 13 7.01 16.07 -19.27
CA THR A 13 8.15 16.13 -20.18
C THR A 13 9.42 15.86 -19.38
N VAL A 14 10.23 14.91 -19.82
CA VAL A 14 11.42 14.44 -19.11
C VAL A 14 12.62 14.33 -20.04
N THR A 15 13.82 14.57 -19.52
CA THR A 15 15.08 14.41 -20.27
C THR A 15 15.63 12.99 -20.16
N GLY A 16 15.34 12.28 -19.06
CA GLY A 16 15.68 10.89 -18.82
C GLY A 16 14.61 9.90 -19.32
N THR A 17 14.82 8.61 -19.03
CA THR A 17 13.94 7.51 -19.43
C THR A 17 12.90 7.13 -18.37
N SER A 18 12.78 7.94 -17.31
CA SER A 18 11.81 7.76 -16.23
C SER A 18 10.94 9.00 -16.06
N ALA A 19 9.68 8.80 -15.67
CA ALA A 19 8.73 9.86 -15.37
C ALA A 19 7.82 9.42 -14.22
N THR A 20 7.43 10.37 -13.37
CA THR A 20 6.45 10.17 -12.30
C THR A 20 5.21 10.99 -12.62
N VAL A 21 4.05 10.33 -12.64
CA VAL A 21 2.73 10.99 -12.79
C VAL A 21 2.02 10.91 -11.44
N SER A 22 1.74 12.07 -10.86
CA SER A 22 1.07 12.22 -9.56
C SER A 22 -0.40 12.63 -9.72
N GLY A 23 -1.15 12.63 -8.61
CA GLY A 23 -2.56 13.05 -8.60
C GLY A 23 -3.54 12.03 -9.22
N LEU A 24 -3.11 10.77 -9.38
CA LEU A 24 -3.98 9.70 -9.88
C LEU A 24 -4.92 9.22 -8.78
N SER A 25 -6.18 8.97 -9.15
CA SER A 25 -7.17 8.41 -8.25
C SER A 25 -6.92 6.90 -8.05
N PRO A 26 -7.20 6.35 -6.85
CA PRO A 26 -7.09 4.92 -6.61
C PRO A 26 -8.12 4.12 -7.43
N ALA A 27 -7.85 2.82 -7.62
CA ALA A 27 -8.70 1.89 -8.36
C ALA A 27 -9.17 2.40 -9.74
N THR A 28 -8.37 3.26 -10.38
CA THR A 28 -8.75 3.96 -11.62
C THR A 28 -7.85 3.50 -12.77
N ALA A 29 -8.46 3.16 -13.89
CA ALA A 29 -7.75 2.78 -15.10
C ALA A 29 -7.27 4.02 -15.87
N TYR A 30 -6.01 4.02 -16.25
CA TYR A 30 -5.35 5.06 -17.05
C TYR A 30 -4.70 4.45 -18.28
N SER A 31 -4.58 5.27 -19.33
CA SER A 31 -3.87 4.92 -20.55
C SER A 31 -2.72 5.90 -20.76
N PHE A 32 -1.52 5.36 -20.95
CA PHE A 32 -0.30 6.12 -21.16
C PHE A 32 0.32 5.86 -22.53
N GLN A 33 0.88 6.91 -23.13
CA GLN A 33 1.73 6.84 -24.31
C GLN A 33 2.97 7.69 -24.12
N VAL A 34 4.04 7.37 -24.85
CA VAL A 34 5.28 8.15 -24.84
C VAL A 34 5.66 8.51 -26.27
N SER A 35 6.23 9.69 -26.46
CA SER A 35 6.91 10.10 -27.70
C SER A 35 8.27 10.70 -27.38
N ALA A 36 9.16 10.69 -28.38
CA ALA A 36 10.41 11.42 -28.34
C ALA A 36 10.24 12.80 -28.99
N ALA A 37 10.87 13.82 -28.42
CA ALA A 37 10.88 15.18 -28.96
C ALA A 37 12.29 15.76 -28.96
N ASN A 38 12.60 16.51 -30.03
CA ASN A 38 13.83 17.29 -30.18
C ASN A 38 13.53 18.59 -30.96
N ALA A 39 14.57 19.35 -31.32
CA ALA A 39 14.43 20.60 -32.08
C ALA A 39 13.76 20.43 -33.45
N SER A 40 13.80 19.22 -34.03
CA SER A 40 13.20 18.90 -35.32
C SER A 40 11.73 18.51 -35.22
N GLY A 41 11.18 18.37 -34.01
CA GLY A 41 9.78 18.03 -33.77
C GLY A 41 9.57 16.84 -32.84
N GLU A 42 8.38 16.25 -32.91
CA GLU A 42 7.96 15.13 -32.06
C GLU A 42 7.70 13.88 -32.92
N SER A 43 8.12 12.71 -32.43
CA SER A 43 7.88 11.43 -33.06
C SER A 43 6.41 11.00 -32.98
N ALA A 44 6.07 9.91 -33.68
CA ALA A 44 4.83 9.19 -33.39
C ALA A 44 4.80 8.72 -31.93
N LYS A 45 3.59 8.66 -31.36
CA LYS A 45 3.34 8.12 -30.02
C LYS A 45 3.50 6.60 -30.03
N SER A 46 3.95 6.05 -28.91
CA SER A 46 3.99 4.61 -28.67
C SER A 46 2.59 3.98 -28.68
N ALA A 47 2.53 2.65 -28.69
CA ALA A 47 1.32 1.93 -28.32
C ALA A 47 0.84 2.34 -26.91
N ALA A 48 -0.47 2.25 -26.69
CA ALA A 48 -1.10 2.62 -25.43
C ALA A 48 -0.86 1.55 -24.35
N LEU A 49 -0.20 1.96 -23.26
CA LEU A 49 -0.08 1.16 -22.06
C LEU A 49 -1.28 1.43 -21.14
N LYS A 50 -2.07 0.41 -20.84
CA LYS A 50 -3.18 0.51 -19.88
C LYS A 50 -2.72 0.00 -18.51
N VAL A 51 -2.91 0.80 -17.48
CA VAL A 51 -2.62 0.44 -16.09
C VAL A 51 -3.76 0.87 -15.19
N THR A 52 -4.03 0.10 -14.16
CA THR A 52 -5.00 0.46 -13.13
C THR A 52 -4.22 0.73 -11.85
N THR A 53 -4.44 1.89 -11.23
CA THR A 53 -3.85 2.18 -9.93
C THR A 53 -4.35 1.15 -8.91
N ALA A 54 -3.52 0.85 -7.92
CA ALA A 54 -3.96 0.02 -6.81
C ALA A 54 -5.23 0.63 -6.18
N ALA A 55 -6.05 -0.23 -5.57
CA ALA A 55 -7.05 0.26 -4.62
C ALA A 55 -6.35 1.13 -3.59
N GLY A 56 -7.03 2.18 -3.10
CA GLY A 56 -6.51 3.00 -2.03
C GLY A 56 -6.29 2.10 -0.83
N GLY A 57 -5.04 1.72 -0.60
CA GLY A 57 -4.67 0.99 0.60
C GLY A 57 -4.57 2.00 1.71
N ASP A 58 -5.33 1.78 2.78
CA ASP A 58 -4.89 2.21 4.09
C ASP A 58 -3.45 1.71 4.22
N ASN A 59 -2.48 2.61 4.40
CA ASN A 59 -1.10 2.24 4.67
C ASN A 59 -1.08 1.49 6.02
N GLY A 60 -1.36 0.20 5.98
CA GLY A 60 -1.68 -0.61 7.15
C GLY A 60 -1.99 -2.04 6.72
N GLY A 61 -0.95 -2.78 6.37
CA GLY A 61 -0.97 -4.24 6.26
C GLY A 61 -1.18 -4.88 7.65
N GLY A 62 -2.39 -4.67 8.18
CA GLY A 62 -2.85 -5.04 9.49
C GLY A 62 -4.05 -4.14 9.77
N THR A 63 -5.24 -4.73 9.86
CA THR A 63 -6.56 -4.16 10.21
C THR A 63 -6.52 -2.93 11.13
N SER A 64 -6.06 -1.78 10.66
CA SER A 64 -5.79 -0.60 11.50
C SER A 64 -7.04 0.24 11.76
N GLY A 65 -8.22 -0.25 11.36
CA GLY A 65 -9.51 0.31 11.75
C GLY A 65 -10.36 -0.63 12.62
N GLN A 66 -9.87 -1.81 12.98
CA GLN A 66 -10.69 -2.85 13.61
C GLN A 66 -10.02 -3.58 14.78
N LEU A 67 -8.81 -3.19 15.17
CA LEU A 67 -8.21 -3.72 16.38
C LEU A 67 -8.68 -2.89 17.59
N PRO A 68 -9.14 -3.55 18.67
CA PRO A 68 -9.45 -2.86 19.91
C PRO A 68 -8.22 -2.11 20.43
N ALA A 69 -8.44 -1.02 21.17
CA ALA A 69 -7.37 -0.19 21.75
C ALA A 69 -6.34 -0.99 22.55
N HIS A 70 -6.74 -2.16 23.07
CA HIS A 70 -5.88 -3.12 23.73
C HIS A 70 -6.14 -4.51 23.14
N ALA A 71 -5.07 -5.19 22.75
CA ALA A 71 -5.10 -6.58 22.33
C ALA A 71 -4.13 -7.38 23.20
N LEU A 72 -4.62 -8.44 23.83
CA LEU A 72 -3.77 -9.43 24.47
C LEU A 72 -3.36 -10.47 23.43
N VAL A 73 -2.06 -10.58 23.16
CA VAL A 73 -1.50 -11.52 22.19
C VAL A 73 -0.50 -12.42 22.88
N GLY A 74 -0.68 -13.73 22.76
CA GLY A 74 0.21 -14.72 23.35
C GLY A 74 0.00 -16.10 22.75
N TYR A 75 0.94 -17.01 23.02
CA TYR A 75 0.82 -18.43 22.68
C TYR A 75 0.44 -19.22 23.92
N LEU A 76 -0.54 -20.12 23.80
CA LEU A 76 -0.95 -20.96 24.92
C LEU A 76 0.04 -22.10 25.12
N HIS A 77 0.62 -22.19 26.33
CA HIS A 77 1.35 -23.37 26.78
C HIS A 77 0.49 -24.11 27.82
N ALA A 78 -0.08 -25.24 27.43
CA ALA A 78 -1.11 -25.95 28.19
C ALA A 78 -0.57 -26.83 29.33
N SER A 79 0.75 -27.04 29.40
CA SER A 79 1.35 -28.03 30.30
C SER A 79 2.69 -27.53 30.85
N PHE A 80 2.73 -27.22 32.15
CA PHE A 80 3.98 -26.95 32.85
C PHE A 80 4.34 -28.14 33.75
N ALA A 81 5.59 -28.59 33.72
CA ALA A 81 6.08 -29.69 34.59
C ALA A 81 6.19 -29.30 36.08
N ASN A 82 5.79 -28.08 36.45
CA ASN A 82 5.74 -27.57 37.82
C ASN A 82 4.36 -27.69 38.47
N GLY A 83 3.38 -28.32 37.80
CA GLY A 83 2.01 -28.46 38.31
C GLY A 83 1.13 -27.23 38.18
N SER A 84 1.58 -26.17 37.49
CA SER A 84 0.77 -24.99 37.21
C SER A 84 -0.36 -25.30 36.21
N GLY A 85 -1.58 -24.86 36.54
CA GLY A 85 -2.79 -25.05 35.74
C GLY A 85 -3.35 -23.74 35.18
N TYR A 86 -4.55 -23.82 34.59
CA TYR A 86 -5.25 -22.65 34.08
C TYR A 86 -5.77 -21.76 35.22
N THR A 87 -5.49 -20.47 35.14
CA THR A 87 -6.20 -19.44 35.92
C THR A 87 -7.17 -18.73 35.00
N ARG A 88 -8.47 -18.71 35.33
CA ARG A 88 -9.43 -17.91 34.55
C ARG A 88 -9.14 -16.44 34.81
N MET A 89 -9.32 -15.59 33.81
CA MET A 89 -9.11 -14.14 33.96
C MET A 89 -9.94 -13.56 35.13
N ALA A 90 -11.15 -14.09 35.37
CA ALA A 90 -12.01 -13.67 36.48
C ALA A 90 -11.49 -14.10 37.87
N ASP A 91 -10.56 -15.04 37.94
CA ASP A 91 -9.97 -15.54 39.18
C ASP A 91 -8.57 -14.96 39.42
N VAL A 92 -8.08 -14.07 38.54
CA VAL A 92 -6.79 -13.37 38.73
C VAL A 92 -6.95 -12.41 39.91
N PRO A 93 -6.14 -12.55 40.98
CA PRO A 93 -6.19 -11.62 42.11
C PRO A 93 -5.89 -10.19 41.67
N ASP A 94 -6.56 -9.22 42.27
CA ASP A 94 -6.31 -7.78 42.07
C ASP A 94 -4.87 -7.35 42.42
N SER A 95 -4.20 -8.12 43.27
CA SER A 95 -2.78 -7.95 43.60
C SER A 95 -1.81 -8.28 42.47
N TRP A 96 -2.27 -8.90 41.37
CA TRP A 96 -1.45 -9.22 40.21
C TRP A 96 -1.63 -8.18 39.11
N ASP A 97 -0.52 -7.65 38.61
CA ASP A 97 -0.55 -6.79 37.43
C ASP A 97 -0.53 -7.66 36.18
N VAL A 98 -1.47 -7.42 35.25
CA VAL A 98 -1.52 -8.09 33.95
C VAL A 98 -1.06 -7.07 32.92
N ILE A 99 0.21 -7.19 32.52
CA ILE A 99 0.89 -6.30 31.55
C ILE A 99 0.87 -6.93 30.15
#